data_AF-A0A2E7U1R6-F1
#
_entry.id   AF-A0A2E7U1R6-F1
#
_cell.length_a   1.000
_cell.length_b   1.000
_cell.length_c   1.000
_cell.angle_alpha   90.00
_cell.angle_beta   90.00
_cell.angle_gamma   90.00
#
_symmetry.space_group_name_H-M   'P 1'
#
loop_
_entity.id
_entity.type
_entity.pdbx_description
1 polymer ?
#
loop_
_entity_poly.entity_id
_entity_poly.type
_entity_poly.pdbx_seq_one_letter_code
_entity_poly.pdbx_strand_id
1 'polypeptide(L)'
;MTDNDWIIQYEQLKSWAESKNYTVTEKWGVEDCIVFEDQEIFINSRCKPENMFYTLLHECGHYLLDKAKESFKETHPVYPSEVTDGRIEKSTAYRVCILSEELKAWERGWRLAKRLNLHVDQQNYHRCMTDALWTYVIDVTKDIKTQVITTDPNGSESDSSKGEV
;
A
#
# COMPACT_ATOMS: atom_id res chain seq x y z
N MET A 1 -20.71 4.55 16.60
CA MET A 1 -21.24 4.85 15.26
C MET A 1 -21.98 3.63 14.76
N THR A 2 -23.11 3.80 14.08
CA THR A 2 -23.90 2.70 13.49
C THR A 2 -23.46 2.41 12.05
N ASP A 3 -23.85 1.26 11.50
CA ASP A 3 -23.57 0.94 10.08
C ASP A 3 -24.19 1.98 9.14
N ASN A 4 -25.38 2.52 9.46
CA ASN A 4 -26.01 3.57 8.66
C ASN A 4 -25.21 4.87 8.66
N ASP A 5 -24.61 5.26 9.79
CA ASP A 5 -23.76 6.44 9.85
C ASP A 5 -22.53 6.26 8.94
N TRP A 6 -21.92 5.07 8.93
CA TRP A 6 -20.80 4.76 8.05
C TRP A 6 -21.18 4.78 6.57
N ILE A 7 -22.36 4.25 6.21
CA ILE A 7 -22.89 4.32 4.84
C ILE A 7 -23.04 5.78 4.39
N ILE A 8 -23.58 6.65 5.25
CA ILE A 8 -23.72 8.08 4.91
C ILE A 8 -22.36 8.73 4.66
N GLN A 9 -21.37 8.45 5.50
CA GLN A 9 -20.01 8.97 5.31
C GLN A 9 -19.33 8.42 4.05
N TYR A 10 -19.55 7.13 3.75
CA TYR A 10 -19.08 6.49 2.53
C TYR A 10 -19.64 7.20 1.29
N GLU A 11 -20.95 7.43 1.23
CA GLU A 11 -21.59 8.13 0.11
C GLU A 11 -21.10 9.57 -0.06
N GLN A 12 -20.82 10.28 1.05
CA GLN A 12 -20.22 11.61 1.01
C GLN A 12 -18.81 11.59 0.39
N LEU A 13 -17.99 10.59 0.77
CA LEU A 13 -16.65 10.45 0.21
C LEU A 13 -16.68 9.98 -1.25
N LYS A 14 -17.60 9.09 -1.60
CA LYS A 14 -17.85 8.67 -2.98
C LYS A 14 -18.23 9.84 -3.86
N SER A 15 -19.17 10.67 -3.41
CA SER A 15 -19.54 11.93 -4.10
C SER A 15 -18.33 12.86 -4.27
N TRP A 16 -17.43 12.91 -3.28
CA TRP A 16 -16.20 13.67 -3.41
C TRP A 16 -15.29 13.10 -4.51
N ALA A 17 -15.11 11.78 -4.60
CA ALA A 17 -14.31 11.14 -5.63
C ALA A 17 -14.92 11.34 -7.04
N GLU A 18 -16.24 11.21 -7.16
CA GLU A 18 -16.99 11.48 -8.39
C GLU A 18 -16.84 12.94 -8.84
N SER A 19 -16.80 13.89 -7.91
CA SER A 19 -16.47 15.30 -8.21
C SER A 19 -15.06 15.52 -8.77
N LYS A 20 -14.19 14.51 -8.70
CA LYS A 20 -12.84 14.49 -9.28
C LYS A 20 -12.76 13.70 -10.59
N ASN A 21 -13.91 13.36 -11.17
CA ASN A 21 -14.06 12.54 -12.37
C ASN A 21 -13.59 11.09 -12.16
N TYR A 22 -13.72 10.55 -10.95
CA TYR A 22 -13.49 9.12 -10.69
C TYR A 22 -14.79 8.40 -10.42
N THR A 23 -15.01 7.26 -11.09
CA THR A 23 -16.17 6.40 -10.82
C THR A 23 -15.82 5.42 -9.70
N VAL A 24 -16.61 5.39 -8.63
CA VAL A 24 -16.44 4.40 -7.55
C VAL A 24 -17.35 3.20 -7.81
N THR A 25 -16.73 2.05 -8.02
CA THR A 25 -17.38 0.78 -8.32
C THR A 25 -17.23 -0.20 -7.17
N GLU A 26 -18.35 -0.54 -6.53
CA GLU A 26 -18.41 -1.54 -5.47
C GLU A 26 -18.67 -2.92 -6.07
N LYS A 27 -17.73 -3.87 -5.91
CA LYS A 27 -17.88 -5.22 -6.46
C LYS A 27 -17.44 -6.28 -5.45
N TRP A 28 -18.04 -7.45 -5.57
CA TRP A 28 -17.68 -8.59 -4.74
C TRP A 28 -16.41 -9.24 -5.26
N GLY A 29 -15.42 -9.44 -4.38
CA GLY A 29 -14.22 -10.21 -4.70
C GLY A 29 -13.22 -9.49 -5.61
N VAL A 30 -13.31 -8.18 -5.75
CA VAL A 30 -12.26 -7.35 -6.35
C VAL A 30 -11.23 -6.96 -5.29
N GLU A 31 -10.02 -6.66 -5.73
CA GLU A 31 -9.06 -5.94 -4.90
C GLU A 31 -9.48 -4.48 -4.80
N ASP A 32 -9.20 -3.89 -3.65
CA ASP A 32 -9.38 -2.47 -3.44
C ASP A 32 -8.26 -1.74 -4.18
N CYS A 33 -8.60 -0.91 -5.17
CA CYS A 33 -7.59 -0.19 -5.94
C CYS A 33 -8.15 1.01 -6.70
N ILE A 34 -7.28 1.97 -6.98
CA ILE A 34 -7.47 3.04 -7.94
C ILE A 34 -6.78 2.71 -9.26
N VAL A 35 -7.51 2.86 -10.36
CA VAL A 35 -6.99 2.73 -11.74
C VAL A 35 -6.99 4.11 -12.36
N PHE A 36 -5.80 4.71 -12.48
CA PHE A 36 -5.64 6.10 -12.90
C PHE A 36 -6.00 6.33 -14.36
N GLU A 37 -5.68 5.36 -15.22
CA GLU A 37 -5.91 5.40 -16.66
C GLU A 37 -7.41 5.42 -16.99
N ASP A 38 -8.17 4.57 -16.30
CA ASP A 38 -9.61 4.41 -16.50
C ASP A 38 -10.45 5.36 -15.63
N GLN A 39 -9.81 6.07 -14.71
CA GLN A 39 -10.46 6.94 -13.72
C GLN A 39 -11.50 6.17 -12.89
N GLU A 40 -11.17 4.96 -12.47
CA GLU A 40 -12.03 4.09 -11.67
C GLU A 40 -11.40 3.79 -10.30
N ILE A 41 -12.25 3.68 -9.28
CA ILE A 41 -11.90 3.18 -7.96
C ILE A 41 -12.74 1.94 -7.69
N PHE A 42 -12.09 0.82 -7.42
CA PHE A 42 -12.74 -0.42 -7.04
C PHE A 42 -12.72 -0.58 -5.53
N ILE A 43 -13.88 -0.89 -4.94
CA ILE A 43 -14.03 -1.18 -3.52
C ILE A 43 -14.69 -2.55 -3.37
N ASN A 44 -14.10 -3.39 -2.53
CA ASN A 44 -14.62 -4.71 -2.21
C ASN A 44 -15.84 -4.61 -1.29
N SER A 45 -17.01 -4.98 -1.82
CA SER A 45 -18.28 -4.88 -1.11
C SER A 45 -18.53 -5.96 -0.04
N ARG A 46 -17.56 -6.85 0.22
CA ARG A 46 -17.64 -7.85 1.32
C ARG A 46 -17.36 -7.24 2.69
N CYS A 47 -16.71 -6.10 2.73
CA CYS A 47 -16.30 -5.44 3.96
C CYS A 47 -17.48 -4.77 4.66
N LYS A 48 -17.37 -4.58 5.98
CA LYS A 48 -18.34 -3.76 6.72
C LYS A 48 -18.28 -2.30 6.22
N PRO A 49 -19.37 -1.52 6.31
CA PRO A 49 -19.40 -0.14 5.84
C PRO A 49 -18.25 0.73 6.36
N GLU A 50 -17.87 0.59 7.65
CA GLU A 50 -16.70 1.26 8.23
C GLU A 50 -15.41 0.96 7.46
N ASN A 51 -15.16 -0.31 7.16
CA ASN A 51 -13.96 -0.73 6.45
C ASN A 51 -13.98 -0.26 4.99
N MET A 52 -15.14 -0.35 4.31
CA MET A 52 -15.29 0.18 2.94
C MET A 52 -14.99 1.69 2.90
N PHE A 53 -15.43 2.44 3.92
CA PHE A 53 -15.12 3.85 4.07
C PHE A 53 -13.62 4.12 4.27
N TYR A 54 -12.94 3.34 5.11
CA TYR A 54 -11.50 3.48 5.31
C TYR A 54 -10.68 3.14 4.07
N THR A 55 -11.06 2.07 3.37
CA THR A 55 -10.46 1.72 2.08
C THR A 55 -10.67 2.83 1.06
N LEU A 56 -11.89 3.36 0.91
CA LEU A 56 -12.12 4.46 -0.04
C LEU A 56 -11.33 5.71 0.33
N LEU A 57 -11.13 6.01 1.62
CA LEU A 57 -10.23 7.09 2.06
C LEU A 57 -8.79 6.85 1.60
N HIS A 58 -8.32 5.61 1.67
CA HIS A 58 -7.00 5.21 1.21
C HIS A 58 -6.84 5.38 -0.31
N GLU A 59 -7.80 4.91 -1.11
CA GLU A 59 -7.79 5.11 -2.57
C GLU A 59 -7.85 6.60 -2.96
N CYS A 60 -8.67 7.39 -2.25
CA CYS A 60 -8.67 8.85 -2.40
C CYS A 60 -7.32 9.48 -2.00
N GLY A 61 -6.61 8.85 -1.07
CA GLY A 61 -5.25 9.19 -0.69
C GLY A 61 -4.25 9.01 -1.84
N HIS A 62 -4.36 7.90 -2.58
CA HIS A 62 -3.57 7.67 -3.80
C HIS A 62 -3.86 8.72 -4.87
N TYR A 63 -5.14 9.05 -5.12
CA TYR A 63 -5.50 10.16 -6.01
C TYR A 63 -4.78 11.47 -5.62
N LEU A 64 -4.81 11.81 -4.32
CA LEU A 64 -4.15 13.02 -3.83
C LEU A 64 -2.64 12.92 -4.01
N LEU A 65 -2.03 11.75 -3.79
CA LEU A 65 -0.61 11.50 -3.96
C LEU A 65 -0.16 11.71 -5.41
N ASP A 66 -0.93 11.18 -6.38
CA ASP A 66 -0.67 11.35 -7.81
C ASP A 66 -0.71 12.83 -8.24
N LYS A 67 -1.63 13.64 -7.70
CA LYS A 67 -1.62 15.09 -7.93
C LYS A 67 -0.37 15.82 -7.42
N ALA A 68 0.41 15.17 -6.56
CA ALA A 68 1.69 15.65 -6.06
C ALA A 68 2.87 14.76 -6.47
N LYS A 69 2.72 13.96 -7.54
CA LYS A 69 3.68 12.92 -7.95
C LYS A 69 5.10 13.45 -8.13
N GLU A 70 5.27 14.65 -8.68
CA GLU A 70 6.59 15.26 -8.84
C GLU A 70 7.31 15.48 -7.50
N SER A 71 6.62 16.04 -6.49
CA SER A 71 7.17 16.16 -5.13
C SER A 71 7.43 14.81 -4.44
N PHE A 72 6.67 13.77 -4.81
CA PHE A 72 6.88 12.43 -4.30
C PHE A 72 8.15 11.81 -4.89
N LYS A 73 8.35 11.94 -6.21
CA LYS A 73 9.54 11.48 -6.93
C LYS A 73 10.84 12.12 -6.41
N GLU A 74 10.81 13.40 -6.03
CA GLU A 74 11.97 14.08 -5.42
C GLU A 74 12.48 13.36 -4.15
N THR A 75 11.56 12.75 -3.39
CA THR A 75 11.90 12.02 -2.15
C THR A 75 12.00 10.50 -2.35
N HIS A 76 11.60 9.99 -3.53
CA HIS A 76 11.54 8.55 -3.87
C HIS A 76 12.07 8.32 -5.29
N PRO A 77 13.36 8.58 -5.57
CA PRO A 77 13.91 8.54 -6.93
C PRO A 77 13.98 7.13 -7.54
N VAL A 78 13.84 6.09 -6.72
CA VAL A 78 13.82 4.67 -7.17
C VAL A 78 12.40 4.22 -7.54
N TYR A 79 11.39 5.06 -7.31
CA TYR A 79 10.03 4.80 -7.77
C TYR A 79 10.00 4.77 -9.30
N PRO A 80 9.49 3.71 -9.96
CA PRO A 80 9.65 3.56 -11.39
C PRO A 80 8.96 4.70 -12.14
N SER A 81 9.69 5.31 -13.05
CA SER A 81 9.12 6.03 -14.18
C SER A 81 8.81 5.00 -15.27
N GLU A 82 7.53 4.67 -15.47
CA GLU A 82 6.93 4.13 -16.71
C GLU A 82 7.53 2.83 -17.32
N VAL A 83 8.60 2.27 -16.75
CA VAL A 83 9.31 1.09 -17.23
C VAL A 83 9.68 0.23 -16.02
N THR A 84 8.93 -0.84 -15.80
CA THR A 84 9.31 -1.86 -14.82
C THR A 84 10.04 -3.01 -15.51
N ASP A 85 11.32 -3.17 -15.18
CA ASP A 85 12.02 -4.45 -15.34
C ASP A 85 11.72 -5.27 -14.09
N GLY A 86 11.37 -6.55 -14.23
CA GLY A 86 11.11 -7.46 -13.11
C GLY A 86 12.29 -7.61 -12.12
N ARG A 87 13.49 -7.10 -12.47
CA ARG A 87 14.61 -6.92 -11.54
C ARG A 87 14.41 -5.75 -10.55
N ILE A 88 13.84 -4.64 -11.00
CA ILE A 88 13.62 -3.44 -10.17
C ILE A 88 12.55 -3.72 -9.13
N GLU A 89 11.47 -4.41 -9.51
CA GLU A 89 10.35 -4.78 -8.63
C GLU A 89 10.77 -5.67 -7.44
N LYS A 90 11.86 -6.42 -7.61
CA LYS A 90 12.43 -7.29 -6.56
C LYS A 90 13.42 -6.57 -5.66
N SER A 91 13.79 -5.34 -5.97
CA SER A 91 14.76 -4.60 -5.17
C SER A 91 14.15 -4.13 -3.85
N THR A 92 14.91 -4.21 -2.77
CA THR A 92 14.50 -3.68 -1.46
C THR A 92 14.15 -2.20 -1.55
N ALA A 93 14.90 -1.43 -2.35
CA ALA A 93 14.65 0.00 -2.54
C ALA A 93 13.27 0.27 -3.18
N TYR A 94 12.90 -0.49 -4.22
CA TYR A 94 11.56 -0.38 -4.82
C TYR A 94 10.47 -0.69 -3.81
N ARG A 95 10.60 -1.79 -3.06
CA ARG A 95 9.58 -2.17 -2.06
C ARG A 95 9.44 -1.18 -0.92
N VAL A 96 10.54 -0.57 -0.49
CA VAL A 96 10.51 0.54 0.48
C VAL A 96 9.79 1.76 -0.11
N CYS A 97 9.96 2.04 -1.40
CA CYS A 97 9.22 3.12 -2.06
C CYS A 97 7.70 2.82 -2.10
N ILE A 98 7.31 1.59 -2.42
CA ILE A 98 5.89 1.17 -2.37
C ILE A 98 5.33 1.30 -0.96
N LEU A 99 6.02 0.78 0.06
CA LEU A 99 5.59 0.92 1.46
C LEU A 99 5.43 2.39 1.88
N SER A 100 6.31 3.28 1.41
CA SER A 100 6.21 4.72 1.65
C SER A 100 5.03 5.37 0.94
N GLU A 101 4.76 4.98 -0.31
CA GLU A 101 3.56 5.40 -1.04
C GLU A 101 2.28 5.01 -0.29
N GLU A 102 2.16 3.73 0.08
CA GLU A 102 1.03 3.19 0.83
C GLU A 102 0.79 4.00 2.11
N LEU A 103 1.84 4.18 2.92
CA LEU A 103 1.74 4.95 4.16
C LEU A 103 1.28 6.39 3.88
N LYS A 104 1.83 7.05 2.86
CA LYS A 104 1.42 8.42 2.50
C LYS A 104 -0.01 8.48 1.94
N ALA A 105 -0.49 7.46 1.25
CA ALA A 105 -1.87 7.37 0.79
C ALA A 105 -2.81 7.34 2.00
N TRP A 106 -2.55 6.47 2.99
CA TRP A 106 -3.29 6.45 4.26
C TRP A 106 -3.25 7.80 5.00
N GLU A 107 -2.09 8.44 5.10
CA GLU A 107 -2.01 9.78 5.72
C GLU A 107 -2.82 10.85 4.98
N ARG A 108 -2.81 10.82 3.64
CA ARG A 108 -3.57 11.77 2.81
C ARG A 108 -5.08 11.50 2.93
N GLY A 109 -5.50 10.24 2.97
CA GLY A 109 -6.88 9.84 3.26
C GLY A 109 -7.35 10.39 4.60
N TRP A 110 -6.57 10.21 5.66
CA TRP A 110 -6.86 10.80 6.98
C TRP A 110 -7.00 12.32 6.95
N ARG A 111 -6.07 13.02 6.29
CA ARG A 111 -6.13 14.48 6.14
C ARG A 111 -7.34 14.91 5.30
N LEU A 112 -7.74 14.13 4.31
CA LEU A 112 -8.93 14.37 3.51
C LEU A 112 -10.20 14.25 4.37
N ALA A 113 -10.33 13.19 5.17
CA ALA A 113 -11.46 13.02 6.07
C ALA A 113 -11.65 14.24 6.99
N LYS A 114 -10.56 14.74 7.57
CA LYS A 114 -10.57 15.97 8.38
C LYS A 114 -11.03 17.20 7.59
N ARG A 115 -10.56 17.37 6.35
CA ARG A 115 -10.96 18.48 5.47
C ARG A 115 -12.44 18.43 5.09
N LEU A 116 -12.99 17.23 4.93
CA LEU A 116 -14.39 17.00 4.61
C LEU A 116 -15.28 16.95 5.87
N ASN A 117 -14.69 17.12 7.06
CA ASN A 117 -15.37 16.99 8.35
C ASN A 117 -16.07 15.62 8.53
N LEU A 118 -15.44 14.56 8.02
CA LEU A 118 -15.88 13.18 8.19
C LEU A 118 -15.28 12.63 9.49
N HIS A 119 -16.10 11.90 10.25
CA HIS A 119 -15.68 11.15 11.40
C HIS A 119 -14.90 9.89 10.98
N VAL A 120 -13.75 9.71 11.61
CA VAL A 120 -12.91 8.52 11.48
C VAL A 120 -12.61 8.02 12.90
N ASP A 121 -12.86 6.73 13.17
CA ASP A 121 -12.34 6.13 14.39
C ASP A 121 -10.84 5.96 14.22
N GLN A 122 -10.07 6.74 14.99
CA GLN A 122 -8.62 6.78 14.85
C GLN A 122 -7.98 5.41 15.06
N GLN A 123 -8.45 4.64 16.04
CA GLN A 123 -7.84 3.37 16.38
C GLN A 123 -8.13 2.33 15.30
N ASN A 124 -9.38 2.25 14.82
CA ASN A 124 -9.76 1.32 13.77
C ASN A 124 -9.10 1.69 12.44
N TYR A 125 -9.00 2.97 12.10
CA TYR A 125 -8.32 3.43 10.89
C TYR A 125 -6.84 3.05 10.89
N HIS A 126 -6.13 3.31 12.01
CA HIS A 126 -4.73 2.92 12.13
C HIS A 126 -4.54 1.40 12.15
N ARG A 127 -5.50 0.64 12.70
CA ARG A 127 -5.48 -0.82 12.60
C ARG A 127 -5.59 -1.28 11.14
N CYS A 128 -6.56 -0.78 10.38
CA CYS A 128 -6.71 -1.10 8.96
C CYS A 128 -5.47 -0.75 8.14
N MET A 129 -4.90 0.44 8.36
CA MET A 129 -3.63 0.86 7.75
C MET A 129 -2.49 -0.11 8.12
N THR A 130 -2.36 -0.49 9.39
CA THR A 130 -1.29 -1.38 9.85
C THR A 130 -1.42 -2.76 9.23
N ASP A 131 -2.63 -3.32 9.20
CA ASP A 131 -2.91 -4.62 8.60
C ASP A 131 -2.57 -4.61 7.10
N ALA A 132 -2.93 -3.54 6.37
CA ALA A 132 -2.60 -3.37 4.96
C ALA A 132 -1.08 -3.26 4.74
N LEU A 133 -0.40 -2.35 5.44
CA LEU A 133 1.06 -2.14 5.32
C LEU A 133 1.86 -3.41 5.69
N TRP A 134 1.37 -4.20 6.65
CA TRP A 134 2.05 -5.41 7.09
C TRP A 134 2.14 -6.47 5.98
N THR A 135 1.19 -6.48 5.03
CA THR A 135 1.25 -7.38 3.87
C THR A 135 2.50 -7.12 3.03
N TYR A 136 2.84 -5.85 2.81
CA TYR A 136 4.05 -5.40 2.11
C TYR A 136 5.32 -5.70 2.91
N VAL A 137 5.30 -5.54 4.24
CA VAL A 137 6.46 -5.89 5.09
C VAL A 137 6.76 -7.39 5.04
N ILE A 138 5.71 -8.23 5.07
CA ILE A 138 5.87 -9.68 4.92
C ILE A 138 6.49 -10.01 3.55
N ASP A 139 6.02 -9.35 2.48
CA ASP A 139 6.56 -9.54 1.14
C ASP A 139 8.06 -9.17 1.05
N VAL A 140 8.43 -8.00 1.59
CA VAL A 140 9.83 -7.56 1.71
C VAL A 140 10.70 -8.59 2.43
N THR A 141 10.21 -9.17 3.52
CA THR A 141 11.01 -10.02 4.41
C THR A 141 11.09 -11.49 3.98
N LYS A 142 10.10 -11.99 3.23
CA LYS A 142 10.12 -13.35 2.66
C LYS A 142 11.29 -13.55 1.69
N ASP A 143 11.59 -12.55 0.87
CA ASP A 143 12.67 -12.67 -0.12
C ASP A 143 14.08 -12.51 0.48
N ILE A 144 14.21 -11.80 1.61
CA ILE A 144 15.48 -11.71 2.34
C ILE A 144 15.87 -13.11 2.87
N LYS A 145 14.92 -13.88 3.41
CA LYS A 145 15.20 -15.24 3.90
C LYS A 145 15.63 -16.19 2.78
N THR A 146 15.09 -16.02 1.57
CA THR A 146 15.51 -16.84 0.42
C THR A 146 16.93 -16.50 -0.03
N GLN A 147 17.35 -15.23 0.01
CA GLN A 147 18.70 -14.82 -0.40
C GLN A 147 19.77 -15.23 0.63
N VAL A 148 19.48 -15.14 1.93
CA VAL A 148 20.43 -15.50 3.00
C VAL A 148 20.77 -17.00 3.01
N ILE A 149 19.86 -17.87 2.56
CA ILE A 149 20.11 -19.33 2.48
C ILE A 149 21.02 -19.69 1.27
N THR A 150 21.12 -18.82 0.26
CA THR A 150 21.91 -19.09 -0.95
C THR A 150 23.36 -18.61 -0.89
N THR A 151 23.76 -17.91 0.16
CA THR A 151 25.12 -17.33 0.31
C THR A 151 26.02 -18.12 1.26
N ASP A 152 25.91 -19.44 1.30
CA ASP A 152 26.87 -20.30 2.01
C ASP A 152 27.59 -21.25 1.03
N PRO A 153 28.73 -20.83 0.44
CA PRO A 153 29.62 -21.72 -0.29
C PRO A 153 30.82 -22.05 0.61
N ASN A 154 30.92 -23.30 1.06
CA ASN A 154 32.17 -23.91 1.55
C ASN A 154 32.87 -23.23 2.74
N GLY A 155 32.44 -23.55 3.95
CA GLY A 155 33.33 -23.65 5.10
C GLY A 155 33.93 -25.06 5.18
N SER A 156 34.88 -25.40 4.30
CA SER A 156 35.67 -26.64 4.44
C SER A 156 36.79 -26.43 5.46
N GLU A 157 36.59 -26.90 6.69
CA GLU A 157 37.70 -27.22 7.59
C GLU A 157 38.45 -28.44 7.03
N SER A 158 39.64 -28.22 6.46
CA SER A 158 40.60 -29.29 6.24
C SER A 158 41.50 -29.39 7.47
N ASP A 159 41.14 -30.31 8.37
CA ASP A 159 42.05 -30.93 9.32
C ASP A 159 43.09 -31.77 8.54
N SER A 160 44.37 -31.56 8.82
CA SER A 160 45.43 -32.47 8.39
C SER A 160 46.56 -32.46 9.40
N SER A 161 46.44 -33.43 10.31
CA SER A 161 47.54 -34.00 11.07
C SER A 161 48.15 -35.20 10.30
N LYS A 162 49.49 -35.24 10.24
CA LYS A 162 50.46 -36.32 9.83
C LYS A 162 51.46 -35.73 8.82
N GLY A 163 52.79 -35.80 8.92
CA GLY A 163 53.75 -36.57 9.70
C GLY A 163 55.00 -36.77 8.82
N GLU A 164 56.21 -36.77 9.41
CA GLU A 164 57.55 -37.06 8.82
C GLU A 164 58.14 -35.97 7.90
N VAL A 165 59.37 -35.47 8.10
CA VAL A 165 60.68 -36.13 8.32
C VAL A 165 61.48 -35.50 9.47
#